data_AF-A0A7S2VY69-F1
#
_entry.id   AF-A0A7S2VY69-F1
#
_cell.length_a   1.000
_cell.length_b   1.000
_cell.length_c   1.000
_cell.angle_alpha   90.00
_cell.angle_beta   90.00
_cell.angle_gamma   90.00
#
_symmetry.space_group_name_H-M   'P 1'
#
loop_
_entity.id
_entity.type
_entity.pdbx_description
1 polymer ?
#
loop_
_entity_poly.entity_id
_entity_poly.type
_entity_poly.pdbx_seq_one_letter_code
_entity_poly.pdbx_strand_id
1 'polypeptide(L)'
;PEMFKNVNNIDFGVNQKGEKVHDAVLPPWAKSPEDFVEKQREALESEFVSKNLHHWVDLIFGYKQRGKAAESACNVFYYMTYEGAVDVEGIKDPLLLKATQDQIACFGQTPS
;
A
#
# COMPACT_ATOMS: atom_id res chain seq x y z
N PRO A 1 16.20 -5.66 3.69
CA PRO A 1 15.69 -6.80 4.52
C PRO A 1 15.50 -6.43 6.00
N GLU A 2 16.13 -5.34 6.43
CA GLU A 2 16.22 -4.81 7.78
C GLU A 2 14.85 -4.42 8.35
N MET A 3 13.88 -4.05 7.51
CA MET A 3 12.50 -3.76 7.95
C MET A 3 11.83 -4.93 8.67
N PHE A 4 12.31 -6.16 8.46
CA PHE A 4 11.81 -7.36 9.14
C PHE A 4 12.55 -7.70 10.43
N LYS A 5 13.61 -6.94 10.78
CA LYS A 5 14.43 -7.14 11.97
C LYS A 5 14.28 -5.94 12.90
N ASN A 6 14.03 -6.20 14.17
CA ASN A 6 14.09 -5.16 15.19
C ASN A 6 15.56 -4.91 15.61
N VAL A 7 16.35 -4.36 14.69
CA VAL A 7 17.80 -4.13 14.87
C VAL A 7 18.13 -3.23 16.06
N ASN A 8 17.18 -2.37 16.43
CA ASN A 8 17.31 -1.41 17.53
C ASN A 8 16.86 -1.99 18.88
N ASN A 9 16.40 -3.25 18.94
CA ASN A 9 15.85 -3.90 20.12
C ASN A 9 14.75 -3.06 20.81
N ILE A 10 13.90 -2.40 20.01
CA ILE A 10 12.78 -1.61 20.50
C ILE A 10 11.80 -2.53 21.23
N ASP A 11 11.28 -2.09 22.39
CA ASP A 11 10.20 -2.80 23.06
C ASP A 11 8.86 -2.49 22.39
N PHE A 12 8.40 -3.40 21.53
CA PHE A 12 7.08 -3.33 20.89
C PHE A 12 5.96 -3.92 21.76
N GLY A 13 6.28 -4.37 22.98
CA GLY A 13 5.32 -4.95 23.90
C GLY A 13 4.95 -6.40 23.57
N VAL A 14 3.74 -6.78 23.98
CA VAL A 14 3.22 -8.15 23.92
C VAL A 14 1.87 -8.15 23.22
N ASN A 15 1.64 -9.11 22.32
CA ASN A 15 0.38 -9.23 21.62
C ASN A 15 -0.74 -9.83 22.52
N GLN A 16 -1.96 -9.89 22.02
CA GLN A 16 -3.11 -10.42 22.76
C GLN A 16 -2.99 -11.91 23.13
N LYS A 17 -2.06 -12.65 22.52
CA LYS A 17 -1.75 -14.05 22.84
C LYS A 17 -0.66 -14.20 23.91
N GLY A 18 -0.11 -13.09 24.41
CA GLY A 18 1.00 -13.12 25.36
C GLY A 18 2.38 -13.27 24.73
N GLU A 19 2.51 -13.15 23.40
CA GLU A 19 3.77 -13.31 22.69
C GLU A 19 4.48 -11.95 22.57
N LYS A 20 5.77 -11.90 22.91
CA LYS A 20 6.59 -10.69 22.77
C LYS A 20 6.74 -10.33 21.29
N VAL A 21 6.44 -9.09 20.94
CA VAL A 21 6.62 -8.56 19.59
C VAL A 21 8.08 -8.14 19.41
N HIS A 22 8.73 -8.66 18.35
CA HIS A 22 10.12 -8.36 18.04
C HIS A 22 10.35 -8.29 16.53
N ASP A 23 10.98 -9.31 15.94
CA ASP A 23 11.17 -9.41 14.50
C ASP A 23 9.86 -9.76 13.81
N ALA A 24 9.74 -9.39 12.53
CA ALA A 24 8.60 -9.78 11.74
C ALA A 24 8.60 -11.30 11.53
N VAL A 25 7.44 -11.93 11.73
CA VAL A 25 7.28 -13.36 11.50
C VAL A 25 7.34 -13.63 9.99
N LEU A 26 8.29 -14.45 9.57
CA LEU A 26 8.47 -14.81 8.16
C LEU A 26 7.67 -16.07 7.79
N PRO A 27 7.28 -16.22 6.52
CA PRO A 27 6.73 -17.48 6.01
C PRO A 27 7.72 -18.66 6.19
N PRO A 28 7.22 -19.90 6.31
CA PRO A 28 8.06 -21.07 6.60
C PRO A 28 9.09 -21.40 5.51
N TRP A 29 8.92 -20.88 4.30
CA TRP A 29 9.85 -21.06 3.17
C TRP A 29 11.03 -20.08 3.18
N ALA A 30 11.01 -19.06 4.05
CA ALA A 30 12.09 -18.09 4.18
C ALA A 30 12.93 -18.39 5.43
N LYS A 31 14.23 -18.62 5.22
CA LYS A 31 15.19 -18.95 6.29
C LYS A 31 15.67 -17.71 7.04
N SER A 32 15.63 -16.55 6.40
CA SER A 32 16.01 -15.25 6.97
C SER A 32 15.29 -14.12 6.22
N PRO A 33 15.28 -12.89 6.76
CA PRO A 33 14.78 -11.72 6.03
C PRO A 33 15.48 -11.46 4.69
N GLU A 34 16.77 -11.77 4.60
CA GLU A 34 17.54 -11.70 3.36
C GLU A 34 17.00 -12.69 2.31
N ASP A 35 16.86 -13.96 2.71
CA ASP A 35 16.31 -15.03 1.86
C ASP A 35 14.85 -14.76 1.46
N PHE A 36 14.05 -14.15 2.35
CA PHE A 36 12.71 -13.69 2.03
C PHE A 36 12.72 -12.65 0.90
N VAL A 37 13.52 -11.58 1.05
CA VAL A 37 13.61 -10.50 0.06
C VAL A 37 14.18 -10.99 -1.27
N GLU A 38 15.18 -11.88 -1.23
CA GLU A 38 15.76 -12.50 -2.42
C GLU A 38 14.70 -13.28 -3.21
N LYS A 39 13.96 -14.19 -2.55
CA LYS A 39 12.87 -14.94 -3.20
C LYS A 39 11.74 -14.06 -3.71
N GLN A 40 11.38 -12.99 -3.00
CA GLN A 40 10.39 -12.03 -3.48
C GLN A 40 10.87 -11.32 -4.76
N ARG A 41 12.16 -10.98 -4.84
CA ARG A 41 12.77 -10.42 -6.05
C ARG A 41 12.80 -11.43 -7.19
N GLU A 42 13.20 -12.68 -6.93
CA GLU A 42 13.15 -13.75 -7.95
C GLU A 42 11.73 -13.96 -8.49
N ALA A 43 10.72 -13.94 -7.62
CA ALA A 43 9.32 -14.04 -8.04
C ALA A 43 8.89 -12.84 -8.90
N LEU A 44 9.30 -11.62 -8.53
CA LEU A 44 9.02 -10.39 -9.28
C LEU A 44 9.65 -10.41 -10.68
N GLU A 45 10.86 -10.94 -10.81
CA GLU A 45 11.60 -11.06 -12.08
C GLU A 45 11.23 -12.33 -12.88
N SER A 46 10.27 -13.12 -12.40
CA SER A 46 9.85 -14.35 -13.07
C SER A 46 9.12 -14.07 -14.38
N GLU A 47 9.20 -15.01 -15.33
CA GLU A 47 8.48 -14.93 -16.61
C GLU A 47 6.96 -14.78 -16.41
N PHE A 48 6.41 -15.38 -15.35
CA PHE A 48 5.00 -15.23 -15.01
C PHE A 48 4.65 -13.77 -14.72
N VAL A 49 5.44 -13.09 -13.86
CA VAL A 49 5.19 -11.67 -13.57
C VAL A 49 5.46 -10.83 -14.79
N SER A 50 6.56 -11.04 -15.54
CA SER A 50 6.85 -10.27 -16.75
C SER A 50 5.69 -10.31 -17.77
N LYS A 51 5.05 -11.48 -17.94
CA LYS A 51 3.90 -11.63 -18.85
C LYS A 51 2.63 -10.94 -18.35
N ASN A 52 2.47 -10.69 -17.06
CA ASN A 52 1.21 -10.25 -16.45
C ASN A 52 1.28 -8.88 -15.77
N LEU A 53 2.47 -8.32 -15.52
CA LEU A 53 2.65 -7.10 -14.72
C LEU A 53 1.89 -5.90 -15.31
N HIS A 54 1.80 -5.82 -16.63
CA HIS A 54 1.05 -4.77 -17.32
C HIS A 54 -0.44 -4.72 -16.93
N HIS A 55 -1.06 -5.84 -16.53
CA HIS A 55 -2.42 -5.85 -15.99
C HIS A 55 -2.52 -5.19 -14.62
N TRP A 56 -1.48 -5.27 -13.79
CA TRP A 56 -1.40 -4.52 -12.54
C TRP A 56 -1.13 -3.03 -12.81
N VAL A 57 -0.29 -2.72 -13.79
CA VAL A 57 -0.09 -1.33 -14.24
C VAL A 57 -1.41 -0.72 -14.71
N ASP A 58 -2.23 -1.45 -15.45
CA ASP A 58 -3.56 -0.99 -15.88
C ASP A 58 -4.47 -0.60 -14.69
N LEU A 59 -4.35 -1.29 -13.55
CA LEU A 59 -5.14 -1.01 -12.34
C LEU A 59 -4.62 0.22 -11.59
N ILE A 60 -3.31 0.37 -11.47
CA ILE A 60 -2.71 1.38 -10.60
C ILE A 60 -2.43 2.69 -11.33
N PHE A 61 -2.07 2.65 -12.61
CA PHE A 61 -1.69 3.81 -13.42
C PHE A 61 -2.44 3.91 -14.75
N GLY A 62 -3.05 2.82 -15.20
CA GLY A 62 -3.67 2.76 -16.51
C GLY A 62 -5.19 2.96 -16.50
N TYR A 63 -5.82 2.50 -17.58
CA TYR A 63 -7.24 2.78 -17.85
C TYR A 63 -8.23 2.12 -16.88
N LYS A 64 -7.79 1.15 -16.07
CA LYS A 64 -8.62 0.48 -15.05
C LYS A 64 -8.53 1.15 -13.67
N GLN A 65 -7.86 2.31 -13.56
CA GLN A 65 -7.81 3.08 -12.31
C GLN A 65 -9.12 3.84 -12.04
N ARG A 66 -9.84 4.28 -13.09
CA ARG A 66 -11.07 5.08 -12.99
C ARG A 66 -12.16 4.63 -13.98
N GLY A 67 -13.39 5.13 -13.78
CA GLY A 67 -14.52 4.90 -14.69
C GLY A 67 -15.04 3.45 -14.70
N LYS A 68 -15.76 3.08 -15.77
CA LYS A 68 -16.42 1.76 -15.89
C LYS A 68 -15.45 0.58 -15.90
N ALA A 69 -14.23 0.78 -16.39
CA ALA A 69 -13.18 -0.22 -16.36
C ALA A 69 -12.75 -0.55 -14.91
N ALA A 70 -12.64 0.46 -14.05
CA ALA A 70 -12.36 0.28 -12.62
C ALA A 70 -13.51 -0.43 -11.89
N GLU A 71 -14.77 -0.05 -12.16
CA GLU A 71 -15.95 -0.74 -11.59
C GLU A 71 -15.93 -2.23 -11.97
N SER A 72 -15.70 -2.53 -13.25
CA SER A 72 -15.66 -3.91 -13.76
C SER A 72 -14.50 -4.72 -13.17
N ALA A 73 -13.41 -4.06 -12.79
CA ALA A 73 -12.23 -4.68 -12.17
C ALA A 73 -12.27 -4.63 -10.63
N CYS A 74 -13.36 -4.15 -10.02
CA CYS A 74 -13.48 -3.94 -8.57
C CYS A 74 -12.35 -3.06 -7.97
N ASN A 75 -11.95 -2.02 -8.69
CA ASN A 75 -10.79 -1.18 -8.38
C ASN A 75 -11.16 0.30 -8.15
N VAL A 76 -12.31 0.57 -7.53
CA VAL A 76 -12.78 1.93 -7.20
C VAL A 76 -12.47 2.24 -5.74
N PHE A 77 -11.69 3.29 -5.51
CA PHE A 77 -11.33 3.79 -4.19
C PHE A 77 -12.22 4.95 -3.77
N TYR A 78 -12.06 5.42 -2.52
CA TYR A 78 -12.80 6.57 -2.03
C TYR A 78 -12.49 7.82 -2.86
N TYR A 79 -13.51 8.62 -3.19
CA TYR A 79 -13.38 9.66 -4.21
C TYR A 79 -12.27 10.69 -3.92
N MET A 80 -12.02 11.02 -2.66
CA MET A 80 -10.97 11.97 -2.26
C MET A 80 -9.54 11.46 -2.52
N THR A 81 -9.36 10.17 -2.77
CA THR A 81 -8.03 9.61 -3.11
C THR A 81 -7.62 9.96 -4.53
N TYR A 82 -8.56 10.38 -5.39
CA TYR A 82 -8.29 10.71 -6.78
C TYR A 82 -7.94 12.18 -6.93
N GLU A 83 -6.80 12.46 -7.57
CA GLU A 83 -6.41 13.81 -7.93
C GLU A 83 -7.52 14.53 -8.70
N GLY A 84 -7.80 15.78 -8.30
CA GLY A 84 -8.81 16.65 -8.88
C GLY A 84 -10.26 16.35 -8.47
N ALA A 85 -10.53 15.35 -7.63
CA ALA A 85 -11.89 15.02 -7.21
C ALA A 85 -12.50 16.00 -6.19
N VAL A 86 -11.65 16.79 -5.50
CA VAL A 86 -12.07 17.83 -4.56
C VAL A 86 -11.33 19.13 -4.88
N ASP A 87 -12.09 20.20 -5.05
CA ASP A 87 -11.56 21.55 -5.13
C ASP A 87 -11.27 22.06 -3.71
N VAL A 88 -10.03 21.83 -3.25
CA VAL A 88 -9.55 22.24 -1.92
C VAL A 88 -9.47 23.76 -1.81
N GLU A 89 -9.16 24.46 -2.91
CA GLU A 89 -9.03 25.93 -2.93
C GLU A 89 -10.39 26.62 -2.80
N GLY A 90 -11.46 25.98 -3.28
CA GLY A 90 -12.84 26.46 -3.13
C GLY A 90 -13.43 26.34 -1.72
N ILE A 91 -12.79 25.62 -0.80
CA ILE A 91 -13.32 25.38 0.55
C ILE A 91 -13.08 26.61 1.44
N LYS A 92 -14.17 27.32 1.78
CA LYS A 92 -14.12 28.53 2.61
C LYS A 92 -14.16 28.26 4.11
N ASP A 93 -14.77 27.16 4.53
CA ASP A 93 -14.85 26.78 5.94
C ASP A 93 -13.50 26.20 6.38
N PRO A 94 -12.77 26.84 7.31
CA PRO A 94 -11.47 26.37 7.78
C PRO A 94 -11.51 24.96 8.39
N LEU A 95 -12.62 24.59 9.05
CA LEU A 95 -12.77 23.27 9.65
C LEU A 95 -12.87 22.20 8.58
N LEU A 96 -13.74 22.43 7.59
CA LEU A 96 -13.91 21.52 6.45
C LEU A 96 -12.62 21.40 5.62
N LEU A 97 -11.90 22.51 5.42
CA LEU A 97 -10.62 22.51 4.71
C LEU A 97 -9.61 21.62 5.43
N LYS A 98 -9.45 21.80 6.74
CA LYS A 98 -8.52 21.01 7.55
C LYS A 98 -8.91 19.52 7.55
N ALA A 99 -10.18 19.21 7.75
CA ALA A 99 -10.67 17.83 7.71
C ALA A 99 -10.42 17.16 6.35
N THR A 100 -10.61 17.90 5.25
CA THR A 100 -10.36 17.40 3.89
C THR A 100 -8.87 17.14 3.66
N GLN A 101 -8.01 18.06 4.08
CA GLN A 101 -6.55 17.88 3.99
C GLN A 101 -6.07 16.68 4.80
N ASP A 102 -6.56 16.53 6.03
CA ASP A 102 -6.21 15.40 6.88
C ASP A 102 -6.71 14.07 6.27
N GLN A 103 -7.89 14.08 5.66
CA GLN A 103 -8.40 12.91 4.93
C GLN A 103 -7.48 12.51 3.78
N ILE A 104 -7.06 13.47 2.93
CA ILE A 104 -6.17 13.22 1.79
C ILE A 104 -4.76 12.81 2.25
N ALA A 105 -4.25 13.39 3.33
CA ALA A 105 -2.91 13.13 3.82
C ALA A 105 -2.78 11.74 4.47
N CYS A 106 -3.82 11.30 5.19
CA CYS A 106 -3.75 10.12 6.05
C CYS A 106 -4.44 8.87 5.48
N PHE A 107 -5.36 9.02 4.50
CA PHE A 107 -6.23 7.91 4.05
C PHE A 107 -6.12 7.57 2.56
N GLY A 108 -4.95 7.84 1.97
CA GLY A 108 -4.56 7.35 0.66
C GLY A 108 -4.64 8.40 -0.45
N GLN A 109 -3.71 8.27 -1.40
CA GLN A 109 -3.61 9.08 -2.60
C GLN A 109 -3.34 8.13 -3.77
N THR A 110 -4.25 8.10 -4.73
CA THR A 110 -4.12 7.27 -5.93
C THR A 110 -3.12 7.95 -6.89
N PRO A 111 -2.12 7.23 -7.43
CA PRO A 111 -1.13 7.81 -8.35
C PRO A 111 -1.74 8.40 -9.63
N SER A 112 -1.03 9.35 -10.24
CA SER A 112 -1.39 9.93 -11.55
C SER A 112 -0.94 9.06 -12.72
#